data_AF-A0A3B9HMR0-F1
#
_entry.id   AF-A0A3B9HMR0-F1
#
_cell.length_a   1.000
_cell.length_b   1.000
_cell.length_c   1.000
_cell.angle_alpha   90.00
_cell.angle_beta   90.00
_cell.angle_gamma   90.00
#
_symmetry.space_group_name_H-M   'P 1'
#
loop_
_entity.id
_entity.type
_entity.pdbx_description
1 polymer ?
#
loop_
_entity_poly.entity_id
_entity_poly.type
_entity_poly.pdbx_seq_one_letter_code
_entity_poly.pdbx_strand_id
1 'polypeptide(L)'
;MQGKGLIQFFLVTLIIVCLYQLSFTWVASRVEKSASAYAESAVPADADPAQRSILVAEKRYEYLTEKANETVYNIGIAKYNYEEVKERAINLGLDLQGGMSVMLEVSKYDLIKSLSNNPKNPKLIAALDAARTAEGKGQGDLIDLFVDAYEQQNPGSQLVSLFNSRDNSDELAATATNAEVRSFLADEAQRGINSTYTKLKERIDKFGVSQPYITLQESTGRIIVELPGVDNPKQVRKLLQSTANLQFWETYTIQELSSNLTSANEALRTALEGGVDEIAEETPGDTTQAAENGEFFAQADTTAGDTTVESGLLNDTLLADEPLTDSTDAAAGPLINKVLLPPGSGGPVIGYVNVADTALLMDYMHREEVLNAMPGDCKIMLASTPLPDNKDLYAVYAMKTKLDGTGALLEGDVISKAYQDFDPTNGTPEVTMVMKSDGAKAWRRITSENVGSFIAITLDNQVYSAPRVNEEIPNGRSSISGSFDIKEAQILANILEVGKLPVPSRIVQEDIVGPSLGAESIRVGLISLVIGLLMVVLFMIFYYSNAGVISDIALFANIFFIFGVLASLGATLTLPGIAGLVLTMGMAVDANVIIFERIREELAKGKTMVKAIADGYLHSYSAIIDANITTL
;
A
#
# COMPACT_ATOMS: atom_id res chain seq x y z
N MET A 1 53.39 -27.50 11.80
CA MET A 1 52.79 -26.58 12.80
C MET A 1 52.60 -25.14 12.28
N GLN A 2 52.59 -24.88 10.95
CA GLN A 2 52.59 -23.51 10.40
C GLN A 2 51.21 -22.83 10.19
N GLY A 3 50.09 -23.43 10.61
CA GLY A 3 48.74 -22.84 10.45
C GLY A 3 48.06 -22.38 11.74
N LYS A 4 48.62 -22.65 12.93
CA LYS A 4 47.92 -22.44 14.21
C LYS A 4 47.59 -20.97 14.49
N GLY A 5 48.51 -20.05 14.20
CA GLY A 5 48.30 -18.62 14.43
C GLY A 5 47.23 -18.01 13.53
N LEU A 6 47.19 -18.43 12.26
CA LEU A 6 46.17 -18.00 11.31
C LEU A 6 44.77 -18.47 11.75
N ILE A 7 44.64 -19.76 12.10
CA ILE A 7 43.36 -20.34 12.54
C ILE A 7 42.87 -19.68 13.84
N GLN A 8 43.76 -19.44 14.80
CA GLN A 8 43.40 -18.75 16.05
C GLN A 8 42.95 -17.31 15.79
N PHE A 9 43.62 -16.58 14.89
CA PHE A 9 43.23 -15.24 14.51
C PHE A 9 41.82 -15.21 13.88
N PHE A 10 41.55 -16.10 12.92
CA PHE A 10 40.23 -16.21 12.28
C PHE A 10 39.14 -16.60 13.29
N LEU A 11 39.42 -17.55 14.18
CA LEU A 11 38.46 -17.97 15.22
C LEU A 11 38.10 -16.81 16.15
N VAL A 12 39.10 -16.09 16.68
CA VAL A 12 38.88 -14.95 17.57
C VAL A 12 38.11 -13.85 16.86
N THR A 13 38.47 -13.54 15.62
CA THR A 13 37.77 -12.55 14.79
C THR A 13 36.31 -12.95 14.58
N LEU A 14 36.05 -14.21 14.21
CA LEU A 14 34.71 -14.74 14.01
C LEU A 14 33.87 -14.65 15.29
N ILE A 15 34.43 -15.01 16.45
CA ILE A 15 33.74 -14.91 17.75
C ILE A 15 33.35 -13.45 18.03
N ILE A 16 34.26 -12.49 17.80
CA ILE A 16 33.97 -11.07 18.00
C ILE A 16 32.85 -10.61 17.08
N VAL A 17 32.88 -11.00 15.80
CA VAL A 17 31.82 -10.67 14.84
C VAL A 17 30.48 -11.26 15.26
N CYS A 18 30.44 -12.53 15.66
CA CYS A 18 29.21 -13.18 16.12
C CYS A 18 28.67 -12.52 17.39
N LEU A 19 29.52 -12.19 18.38
CA LEU A 19 29.10 -11.47 19.59
C LEU A 19 28.53 -10.09 19.26
N TYR A 20 29.18 -9.36 18.35
CA TYR A 20 28.71 -8.07 17.88
C TYR A 20 27.34 -8.19 17.22
N GLN A 21 27.15 -9.11 16.28
CA GLN A 21 25.86 -9.28 15.59
C GLN A 21 24.74 -9.74 16.53
N LEU A 22 25.01 -10.72 17.40
CA LEU A 22 24.00 -11.24 18.33
C LEU A 22 23.60 -10.21 19.41
N SER A 23 24.46 -9.24 19.71
CA SER A 23 24.13 -8.17 20.65
C SER A 23 22.94 -7.32 20.17
N PHE A 24 22.82 -7.06 18.86
CA PHE A 24 21.69 -6.32 18.29
C PHE A 24 20.37 -7.08 18.46
N THR A 25 20.35 -8.37 18.16
CA THR A 25 19.16 -9.23 18.37
C THR A 25 18.68 -9.19 19.81
N TRP A 26 19.60 -9.21 20.78
CA TRP A 26 19.24 -9.16 22.19
C TRP A 26 18.62 -7.81 22.60
N VAL A 27 19.15 -6.70 22.09
CA VAL A 27 18.58 -5.37 22.35
C VAL A 27 17.23 -5.21 21.65
N ALA A 28 17.10 -5.62 20.39
CA ALA A 28 15.85 -5.60 19.64
C ALA A 28 14.75 -6.37 20.41
N SER A 29 15.03 -7.60 20.82
CA SER A 29 14.09 -8.43 21.58
C SER A 29 13.66 -7.79 22.90
N ARG A 30 14.57 -7.08 23.59
CA ARG A 30 14.22 -6.34 24.81
C ARG A 30 13.25 -5.18 24.54
N VAL A 31 13.49 -4.40 23.49
CA VAL A 31 12.63 -3.28 23.12
C VAL A 31 11.26 -3.79 22.69
N GLU A 32 11.20 -4.83 21.85
CA GLU A 32 9.94 -5.45 21.40
C GLU A 32 9.13 -6.06 22.55
N LYS A 33 9.80 -6.67 23.53
CA LYS A 33 9.13 -7.20 24.73
C LYS A 33 8.55 -6.08 25.59
N SER A 34 9.24 -4.95 25.68
CA SER A 34 8.75 -3.76 26.40
C SER A 34 7.57 -3.13 25.67
N ALA A 35 7.63 -3.06 24.34
CA ALA A 35 6.55 -2.56 23.49
C ALA A 35 5.28 -3.42 23.59
N SER A 36 5.44 -4.75 23.54
CA SER A 36 4.32 -5.69 23.71
C SER A 36 3.68 -5.56 25.10
N ALA A 37 4.50 -5.47 26.16
CA ALA A 37 3.99 -5.30 27.52
C ALA A 37 3.24 -3.97 27.71
N TYR A 38 3.76 -2.88 27.14
CA TYR A 38 3.08 -1.59 27.13
C TYR A 38 1.73 -1.68 26.40
N ALA A 39 1.72 -2.23 25.19
CA ALA A 39 0.52 -2.35 24.37
C ALA A 39 -0.57 -3.19 25.03
N GLU A 40 -0.20 -4.33 25.63
CA GLU A 40 -1.13 -5.19 26.37
C GLU A 40 -1.72 -4.48 27.59
N SER A 41 -0.93 -3.64 28.27
CA SER A 41 -1.39 -2.86 29.42
C SER A 41 -2.25 -1.64 29.06
N ALA A 42 -2.04 -1.08 27.87
CA ALA A 42 -2.72 0.12 27.40
C ALA A 42 -4.12 -0.16 26.82
N VAL A 43 -4.43 -1.42 26.46
CA VAL A 43 -5.71 -1.81 25.85
C VAL A 43 -6.64 -2.44 26.90
N PRO A 44 -7.85 -1.86 27.13
CA PRO A 44 -8.82 -2.35 28.11
C PRO A 44 -9.14 -3.83 27.93
N ALA A 45 -9.12 -4.62 29.00
CA ALA A 45 -9.29 -6.09 29.00
C ALA A 45 -10.62 -6.57 28.37
N ASP A 46 -11.63 -5.70 28.37
CA ASP A 46 -13.01 -5.89 27.95
C ASP A 46 -13.29 -5.50 26.48
N ALA A 47 -12.29 -5.00 25.74
CA ALA A 47 -12.42 -4.68 24.33
C ALA A 47 -12.83 -5.91 23.49
N ASP A 48 -13.66 -5.69 22.47
CA ASP A 48 -14.10 -6.73 21.54
C ASP A 48 -12.90 -7.52 20.98
N PRO A 49 -12.93 -8.87 20.97
CA PRO A 49 -11.76 -9.68 20.59
C PRO A 49 -11.20 -9.38 19.20
N ALA A 50 -12.04 -8.98 18.23
CA ALA A 50 -11.60 -8.63 16.89
C ALA A 50 -10.95 -7.24 16.82
N GLN A 51 -11.41 -6.29 17.64
CA GLN A 51 -10.82 -4.95 17.73
C GLN A 51 -9.60 -4.89 18.65
N ARG A 52 -9.54 -5.72 19.67
CA ARG A 52 -8.45 -5.76 20.65
C ARG A 52 -7.10 -5.97 19.97
N SER A 53 -7.02 -6.90 19.02
CA SER A 53 -5.76 -7.19 18.31
C SER A 53 -5.26 -5.98 17.51
N ILE A 54 -6.17 -5.23 16.89
CA ILE A 54 -5.87 -4.00 16.16
C ILE A 54 -5.38 -2.91 17.12
N LEU A 55 -6.09 -2.70 18.23
CA LEU A 55 -5.72 -1.69 19.23
C LEU A 55 -4.38 -1.99 19.90
N VAL A 56 -4.08 -3.27 20.17
CA VAL A 56 -2.78 -3.69 20.71
C VAL A 56 -1.67 -3.45 19.68
N ALA A 57 -1.93 -3.75 18.41
CA ALA A 57 -0.98 -3.47 17.33
C ALA A 57 -0.72 -1.95 17.19
N GLU A 58 -1.78 -1.12 17.26
CA GLU A 58 -1.65 0.35 17.24
C GLU A 58 -0.84 0.88 18.42
N LYS A 59 -1.11 0.41 19.65
CA LYS A 59 -0.34 0.85 20.83
C LYS A 59 1.10 0.37 20.83
N ARG A 60 1.35 -0.84 20.31
CA ARG A 60 2.71 -1.34 20.09
C ARG A 60 3.44 -0.48 19.07
N TYR A 61 2.80 -0.18 17.94
CA TYR A 61 3.34 0.69 16.91
C TYR A 61 3.68 2.08 17.45
N GLU A 62 2.78 2.68 18.23
CA GLU A 62 2.97 4.00 18.84
C GLU A 62 4.22 4.02 19.73
N TYR A 63 4.40 3.00 20.58
CA TYR A 63 5.60 2.84 21.41
C TYR A 63 6.89 2.68 20.58
N LEU A 64 6.87 1.79 19.57
CA LEU A 64 8.04 1.56 18.71
C LEU A 64 8.40 2.80 17.90
N THR A 65 7.40 3.60 17.52
CA THR A 65 7.56 4.89 16.82
C THR A 65 8.28 5.91 17.70
N GLU A 66 7.87 6.04 18.96
CA GLU A 66 8.53 6.90 19.92
C GLU A 66 10.02 6.53 20.06
N LYS A 67 10.32 5.22 20.12
CA LYS A 67 11.69 4.71 20.24
C LYS A 67 12.48 4.65 18.94
N ALA A 68 11.85 4.91 17.79
CA ALA A 68 12.52 4.89 16.48
C ALA A 68 13.65 5.93 16.39
N ASN A 69 13.49 7.10 17.00
CA ASN A 69 14.48 8.18 16.98
C ASN A 69 15.33 8.27 18.28
N GLU A 70 14.97 7.51 19.31
CA GLU A 70 15.75 7.47 20.55
C GLU A 70 16.89 6.47 20.45
N THR A 71 18.03 6.81 21.04
CA THR A 71 19.14 5.86 21.16
C THR A 71 18.75 4.74 22.12
N VAL A 72 18.57 3.52 21.59
CA VAL A 72 18.25 2.33 22.41
C VAL A 72 19.49 1.47 22.67
N TYR A 73 20.56 1.63 21.89
CA TYR A 73 21.80 0.88 22.07
C TYR A 73 23.04 1.79 21.98
N ASN A 74 23.94 1.68 22.95
CA ASN A 74 25.18 2.45 22.98
C ASN A 74 26.34 1.52 23.34
N ILE A 75 27.27 1.35 22.40
CA ILE A 75 28.47 0.51 22.55
C ILE A 75 29.73 1.33 22.84
N GLY A 76 29.57 2.60 23.20
CA GLY A 76 30.66 3.54 23.51
C GLY A 76 31.33 4.17 22.27
N ILE A 77 31.43 3.41 21.17
CA ILE A 77 32.02 3.88 19.89
C ILE A 77 30.93 4.32 18.90
N ALA A 78 29.72 3.77 19.04
CA ALA A 78 28.56 4.11 18.22
C ALA A 78 27.29 4.06 19.06
N LYS A 79 26.31 4.85 18.64
CA LYS A 79 24.94 4.88 19.17
C LYS A 79 24.02 4.42 18.07
N TYR A 80 23.04 3.59 18.42
CA TYR A 80 22.06 3.08 17.49
C TYR A 80 20.65 3.34 18.01
N ASN A 81 19.78 3.78 17.11
CA ASN A 81 18.34 3.88 17.38
C ASN A 81 17.64 2.52 17.20
N TYR A 82 16.34 2.45 17.45
CA TYR A 82 15.62 1.17 17.35
C TYR A 82 15.60 0.60 15.92
N GLU A 83 15.45 1.45 14.91
CA GLU A 83 15.39 1.02 13.50
C GLU A 83 16.73 0.40 13.06
N GLU A 84 17.85 1.08 13.35
CA GLU A 84 19.20 0.58 13.06
C GLU A 84 19.53 -0.71 13.83
N VAL A 85 18.99 -0.86 15.05
CA VAL A 85 19.15 -2.10 15.83
C VAL A 85 18.32 -3.23 15.22
N LYS A 86 17.11 -2.96 14.76
CA LYS A 86 16.22 -3.93 14.13
C LYS A 86 16.80 -4.43 12.81
N GLU A 87 17.38 -3.56 11.99
CA GLU A 87 18.04 -3.93 10.73
C GLU A 87 19.21 -4.91 10.90
N ARG A 88 19.87 -4.89 12.06
CA ARG A 88 21.04 -5.74 12.38
C ARG A 88 20.70 -6.95 13.23
N ALA A 89 19.46 -7.06 13.70
CA ALA A 89 18.99 -8.20 14.46
C ALA A 89 18.81 -9.43 13.55
N ILE A 90 18.70 -10.61 14.16
CA ILE A 90 18.28 -11.81 13.43
C ILE A 90 16.87 -11.57 12.88
N ASN A 91 16.75 -11.73 11.58
CA ASN A 91 15.48 -11.60 10.88
C ASN A 91 14.64 -12.84 11.16
N LEU A 92 13.39 -12.62 11.54
CA LEU A 92 12.43 -13.68 11.79
C LEU A 92 11.39 -13.64 10.67
N GLY A 93 10.98 -14.82 10.21
CA GLY A 93 10.00 -14.97 9.15
C GLY A 93 8.60 -14.54 9.59
N LEU A 94 7.71 -14.40 8.61
CA LEU A 94 6.29 -14.10 8.83
C LEU A 94 5.65 -15.07 9.85
N ASP A 95 6.06 -16.33 9.80
CA ASP A 95 5.60 -17.39 10.68
C ASP A 95 6.11 -17.28 12.13
N LEU A 96 7.23 -16.57 12.35
CA LEU A 96 7.82 -16.31 13.67
C LEU A 96 7.53 -14.90 14.22
N GLN A 97 7.26 -13.90 13.39
CA GLN A 97 6.96 -12.54 13.88
C GLN A 97 5.49 -12.15 13.75
N GLY A 98 4.71 -12.91 12.96
CA GLY A 98 3.45 -12.42 12.42
C GLY A 98 3.68 -11.34 11.38
N GLY A 99 2.62 -10.87 10.74
CA GLY A 99 2.69 -9.87 9.68
C GLY A 99 1.61 -10.08 8.62
N MET A 100 1.94 -9.70 7.39
CA MET A 100 1.00 -9.72 6.27
C MET A 100 1.60 -10.45 5.07
N SER A 101 0.87 -11.42 4.51
CA SER A 101 1.13 -12.00 3.19
C SER A 101 0.06 -11.53 2.22
N VAL A 102 0.48 -11.00 1.07
CA VAL A 102 -0.41 -10.46 0.05
C VAL A 102 -0.01 -11.04 -1.29
N MET A 103 -0.98 -11.57 -2.00
CA MET A 103 -0.84 -11.89 -3.42
C MET A 103 -1.49 -10.77 -4.23
N LEU A 104 -0.66 -10.03 -4.95
CA LEU A 104 -1.06 -9.01 -5.91
C LEU A 104 -1.14 -9.63 -7.29
N GLU A 105 -2.14 -9.21 -8.07
CA GLU A 105 -2.25 -9.52 -9.48
C GLU A 105 -2.20 -8.24 -10.28
N VAL A 106 -1.29 -8.18 -11.25
CA VAL A 106 -1.20 -7.06 -12.18
C VAL A 106 -2.38 -7.14 -13.15
N SER A 107 -3.18 -6.08 -13.24
CA SER A 107 -4.42 -6.10 -14.01
C SER A 107 -4.15 -5.96 -15.51
N LYS A 108 -4.04 -7.10 -16.21
CA LYS A 108 -3.97 -7.14 -17.69
C LYS A 108 -5.18 -6.44 -18.34
N TYR A 109 -6.35 -6.53 -17.70
CA TYR A 109 -7.56 -5.84 -18.16
C TYR A 109 -7.36 -4.32 -18.21
N ASP A 110 -6.88 -3.74 -17.11
CA ASP A 110 -6.68 -2.29 -17.03
C ASP A 110 -5.50 -1.85 -17.88
N LEU A 111 -4.47 -2.70 -18.05
CA LEU A 111 -3.40 -2.46 -19.01
C LEU A 111 -3.95 -2.33 -20.43
N ILE A 112 -4.66 -3.34 -20.94
CA ILE A 112 -5.20 -3.32 -22.31
C ILE A 112 -6.09 -2.10 -22.50
N LYS A 113 -6.94 -1.80 -21.51
CA LYS A 113 -7.79 -0.60 -21.54
C LYS A 113 -6.97 0.69 -21.60
N SER A 114 -5.87 0.79 -20.84
CA SER A 114 -4.98 1.95 -20.81
C SER A 114 -4.13 2.13 -22.09
N LEU A 115 -3.77 1.03 -22.75
CA LEU A 115 -3.02 1.05 -24.01
C LEU A 115 -3.90 1.42 -25.21
N SER A 116 -5.23 1.39 -25.06
CA SER A 116 -6.12 1.76 -26.15
C SER A 116 -6.21 3.27 -26.33
N ASN A 117 -6.17 3.72 -27.58
CA ASN A 117 -6.43 5.11 -27.96
C ASN A 117 -7.85 5.58 -27.61
N ASN A 118 -8.80 4.65 -27.43
CA ASN A 118 -10.15 4.96 -27.00
C ASN A 118 -10.61 3.98 -25.90
N PRO A 119 -10.18 4.20 -24.64
CA PRO A 119 -10.49 3.33 -23.50
C PRO A 119 -11.98 3.18 -23.19
N LYS A 120 -12.82 4.09 -23.71
CA LYS A 120 -14.28 4.09 -23.54
C LYS A 120 -15.03 3.44 -24.70
N ASN A 121 -14.32 2.89 -25.69
CA ASN A 121 -14.94 2.26 -26.85
C ASN A 121 -15.82 1.06 -26.41
N PRO A 122 -17.14 1.05 -26.70
CA PRO A 122 -18.03 -0.04 -26.28
C PRO A 122 -17.60 -1.41 -26.80
N LYS A 123 -17.00 -1.49 -28.00
CA LYS A 123 -16.50 -2.74 -28.59
C LYS A 123 -15.30 -3.30 -27.83
N LEU A 124 -14.40 -2.42 -27.40
CA LEU A 124 -13.24 -2.78 -26.59
C LEU A 124 -13.70 -3.34 -25.24
N ILE A 125 -14.60 -2.62 -24.56
CA ILE A 125 -15.11 -2.99 -23.24
C ILE A 125 -15.87 -4.31 -23.31
N ALA A 126 -16.77 -4.49 -24.29
CA ALA A 126 -17.52 -5.74 -24.46
C ALA A 126 -16.63 -6.97 -24.70
N ALA A 127 -15.55 -6.81 -25.49
CA ALA A 127 -14.58 -7.88 -25.71
C ALA A 127 -13.75 -8.18 -24.45
N LEU A 128 -13.30 -7.14 -23.73
CA LEU A 128 -12.57 -7.29 -22.47
C LEU A 128 -13.40 -7.95 -21.37
N ASP A 129 -14.68 -7.59 -21.24
CA ASP A 129 -15.58 -8.16 -20.24
C ASP A 129 -15.90 -9.64 -20.54
N ALA A 130 -16.07 -9.98 -21.82
CA ALA A 130 -16.19 -11.36 -22.26
C ALA A 130 -14.92 -12.17 -21.95
N ALA A 131 -13.74 -11.62 -22.24
CA ALA A 131 -12.45 -12.24 -21.96
C ALA A 131 -12.23 -12.45 -20.46
N ARG A 132 -12.52 -11.46 -19.62
CA ARG A 132 -12.42 -11.56 -18.15
C ARG A 132 -13.34 -12.65 -17.60
N THR A 133 -14.54 -12.78 -18.16
CA THR A 133 -15.49 -13.82 -17.77
C THR A 133 -15.00 -15.22 -18.15
N ALA A 134 -14.34 -15.35 -19.31
CA ALA A 134 -13.73 -16.60 -19.77
C ALA A 134 -12.48 -16.97 -18.95
N GLU A 135 -11.62 -16.00 -18.63
CA GLU A 135 -10.45 -16.17 -17.77
C GLU A 135 -10.86 -16.65 -16.36
N GLY A 136 -11.92 -16.05 -15.79
CA GLY A 136 -12.48 -16.47 -14.50
C GLY A 136 -13.02 -17.92 -14.49
N LYS A 137 -13.30 -18.50 -15.66
CA LYS A 137 -13.68 -19.91 -15.84
C LYS A 137 -12.47 -20.82 -16.12
N GLY A 138 -11.25 -20.27 -16.15
CA GLY A 138 -10.02 -21.01 -16.45
C GLY A 138 -9.85 -21.38 -17.93
N GLN A 139 -10.43 -20.59 -18.85
CA GLN A 139 -10.44 -20.92 -20.29
C GLN A 139 -9.17 -20.50 -21.06
N GLY A 140 -8.25 -19.77 -20.45
CA GLY A 140 -7.01 -19.31 -21.09
C GLY A 140 -6.45 -18.03 -20.48
N ASP A 141 -5.45 -17.44 -21.13
CA ASP A 141 -4.87 -16.14 -20.79
C ASP A 141 -5.79 -14.99 -21.25
N LEU A 142 -5.91 -13.92 -20.46
CA LEU A 142 -6.77 -12.78 -20.78
C LEU A 142 -6.52 -12.19 -22.16
N ILE A 143 -5.26 -12.04 -22.59
CA ILE A 143 -4.91 -11.35 -23.84
C ILE A 143 -5.38 -12.19 -25.03
N ASP A 144 -5.14 -13.50 -24.97
CA ASP A 144 -5.61 -14.44 -25.99
C ASP A 144 -7.13 -14.43 -26.09
N LEU A 145 -7.81 -14.53 -24.94
CA LEU A 145 -9.27 -14.52 -24.86
C LEU A 145 -9.86 -13.19 -25.33
N PHE A 146 -9.19 -12.07 -25.07
CA PHE A 146 -9.59 -10.75 -25.54
C PHE A 146 -9.53 -10.63 -27.06
N VAL A 147 -8.40 -11.02 -27.66
CA VAL A 147 -8.24 -10.97 -29.12
C VAL A 147 -9.28 -11.86 -29.79
N ASP A 148 -9.47 -13.09 -29.29
CA ASP A 148 -10.46 -14.02 -29.81
C ASP A 148 -11.90 -13.48 -29.69
N ALA A 149 -12.26 -12.94 -28.51
CA ALA A 149 -13.57 -12.36 -28.28
C ALA A 149 -13.82 -11.14 -29.18
N TYR A 150 -12.83 -10.29 -29.38
CA TYR A 150 -12.94 -9.12 -30.24
C TYR A 150 -13.17 -9.51 -31.71
N GLU A 151 -12.42 -10.50 -32.20
CA GLU A 151 -12.57 -11.02 -33.57
C GLU A 151 -13.92 -11.67 -33.81
N GLN A 152 -14.44 -12.43 -32.82
CA GLN A 152 -15.76 -13.06 -32.90
C GLN A 152 -16.89 -12.02 -32.88
N GLN A 153 -16.79 -11.01 -32.02
CA GLN A 153 -17.82 -9.97 -31.88
C GLN A 153 -17.77 -8.95 -33.02
N ASN A 154 -16.61 -8.76 -33.65
CA ASN A 154 -16.39 -7.76 -34.71
C ASN A 154 -15.67 -8.35 -35.93
N PRO A 155 -16.32 -9.25 -36.70
CA PRO A 155 -15.70 -9.87 -37.87
C PRO A 155 -15.16 -8.84 -38.85
N GLY A 156 -13.90 -8.98 -39.27
CA GLY A 156 -13.24 -8.09 -40.23
C GLY A 156 -12.72 -6.76 -39.66
N SER A 157 -12.89 -6.50 -38.36
CA SER A 157 -12.30 -5.32 -37.70
C SER A 157 -10.85 -5.57 -37.32
N GLN A 158 -9.96 -4.60 -37.59
CA GLN A 158 -8.55 -4.68 -37.21
C GLN A 158 -8.33 -4.05 -35.83
N LEU A 159 -7.80 -4.83 -34.89
CA LEU A 159 -7.45 -4.40 -33.53
C LEU A 159 -6.41 -3.29 -33.53
N VAL A 160 -5.53 -3.23 -34.53
CA VAL A 160 -4.46 -2.24 -34.64
C VAL A 160 -4.98 -0.79 -34.54
N SER A 161 -6.19 -0.53 -35.06
CA SER A 161 -6.81 0.80 -34.99
C SER A 161 -7.05 1.30 -33.55
N LEU A 162 -7.17 0.38 -32.59
CA LEU A 162 -7.39 0.70 -31.18
C LEU A 162 -6.09 0.90 -30.41
N PHE A 163 -4.95 0.40 -30.90
CA PHE A 163 -3.69 0.31 -30.13
C PHE A 163 -2.49 0.97 -30.81
N ASN A 164 -2.53 1.24 -32.12
CA ASN A 164 -1.48 1.97 -32.80
C ASN A 164 -1.56 3.45 -32.44
N SER A 165 -0.52 3.97 -31.81
CA SER A 165 -0.37 5.35 -31.38
C SER A 165 0.92 5.93 -31.95
N ARG A 166 1.14 7.24 -31.75
CA ARG A 166 2.41 7.87 -32.15
C ARG A 166 3.59 7.34 -31.34
N ASP A 167 3.36 6.93 -30.10
CA ASP A 167 4.42 6.58 -29.15
C ASP A 167 4.90 5.14 -29.29
N ASN A 168 4.10 4.27 -29.92
CA ASN A 168 4.43 2.86 -30.16
C ASN A 168 4.48 2.50 -31.66
N SER A 169 4.58 3.49 -32.55
CA SER A 169 4.57 3.25 -34.00
C SER A 169 5.74 2.41 -34.50
N ASP A 170 6.85 2.40 -33.75
CA ASP A 170 8.04 1.60 -34.04
C ASP A 170 7.87 0.12 -33.65
N GLU A 171 6.98 -0.16 -32.69
CA GLU A 171 6.71 -1.52 -32.19
C GLU A 171 5.46 -2.14 -32.82
N LEU A 172 4.46 -1.32 -33.14
CA LEU A 172 3.21 -1.75 -33.74
C LEU A 172 2.91 -0.92 -34.99
N ALA A 173 3.21 -1.47 -36.17
CA ALA A 173 2.92 -0.80 -37.45
C ALA A 173 1.41 -0.59 -37.65
N ALA A 174 1.01 0.50 -38.31
CA ALA A 174 -0.41 0.80 -38.56
C ALA A 174 -1.14 -0.26 -39.43
N THR A 175 -0.39 -1.09 -40.15
CA THR A 175 -0.90 -2.20 -40.96
C THR A 175 -0.82 -3.55 -40.26
N ALA A 176 -0.51 -3.57 -38.95
CA ALA A 176 -0.35 -4.80 -38.20
C ALA A 176 -1.63 -5.65 -38.17
N THR A 177 -1.44 -6.95 -38.26
CA THR A 177 -2.48 -7.97 -38.10
C THR A 177 -2.90 -8.11 -36.64
N ASN A 178 -4.07 -8.69 -36.40
CA ASN A 178 -4.52 -8.95 -35.03
C ASN A 178 -3.58 -9.91 -34.26
N ALA A 179 -2.87 -10.80 -34.95
CA ALA A 179 -1.85 -11.65 -34.35
C ALA A 179 -0.62 -10.85 -33.89
N GLU A 180 -0.21 -9.84 -34.65
CA GLU A 180 0.86 -8.92 -34.25
C GLU A 180 0.42 -8.02 -33.08
N VAL A 181 -0.83 -7.55 -33.08
CA VAL A 181 -1.40 -6.82 -31.93
C VAL A 181 -1.43 -7.70 -30.68
N ARG A 182 -1.79 -8.99 -30.81
CA ARG A 182 -1.73 -9.96 -29.71
C ARG A 182 -0.33 -10.06 -29.11
N SER A 183 0.70 -10.21 -29.96
CA SER A 183 2.09 -10.25 -29.51
C SER A 183 2.50 -8.96 -28.82
N PHE A 184 2.17 -7.80 -29.40
CA PHE A 184 2.44 -6.49 -28.82
C PHE A 184 1.82 -6.34 -27.42
N LEU A 185 0.55 -6.73 -27.25
CA LEU A 185 -0.13 -6.67 -25.95
C LEU A 185 0.51 -7.63 -24.93
N ALA A 186 0.94 -8.82 -25.36
CA ALA A 186 1.62 -9.78 -24.48
C ALA A 186 2.99 -9.27 -24.02
N ASP A 187 3.79 -8.72 -24.95
CA ASP A 187 5.10 -8.13 -24.63
C ASP A 187 4.94 -6.94 -23.68
N GLU A 188 3.94 -6.08 -23.93
CA GLU A 188 3.71 -4.92 -23.08
C GLU A 188 3.13 -5.29 -21.71
N ALA A 189 2.35 -6.37 -21.64
CA ALA A 189 1.95 -6.95 -20.36
C ALA A 189 3.13 -7.45 -19.56
N GLN A 190 4.07 -8.16 -20.18
CA GLN A 190 5.26 -8.66 -19.49
C GLN A 190 6.15 -7.51 -19.01
N ARG A 191 6.38 -6.49 -19.84
CA ARG A 191 7.14 -5.28 -19.45
C ARG A 191 6.44 -4.52 -18.33
N GLY A 192 5.12 -4.37 -18.41
CA GLY A 192 4.29 -3.76 -17.38
C GLY A 192 4.35 -4.51 -16.04
N ILE A 193 4.28 -5.83 -16.07
CA ILE A 193 4.41 -6.70 -14.89
C ILE A 193 5.80 -6.54 -14.24
N ASN A 194 6.87 -6.67 -15.02
CA ASN A 194 8.25 -6.54 -14.52
C ASN A 194 8.53 -5.16 -13.93
N SER A 195 8.02 -4.12 -14.58
CA SER A 195 8.17 -2.74 -14.11
C SER A 195 7.36 -2.50 -12.83
N THR A 196 6.14 -3.05 -12.75
CA THR A 196 5.29 -2.98 -11.55
C THR A 196 5.93 -3.73 -10.38
N TYR A 197 6.49 -4.92 -10.61
CA TYR A 197 7.27 -5.67 -9.63
C TYR A 197 8.45 -4.84 -9.10
N THR A 198 9.23 -4.24 -10.00
CA THR A 198 10.40 -3.42 -9.63
C THR A 198 9.99 -2.23 -8.77
N LYS A 199 8.94 -1.48 -9.16
CA LYS A 199 8.46 -0.33 -8.40
C LYS A 199 7.83 -0.73 -7.07
N LEU A 200 7.07 -1.81 -7.01
CA LEU A 200 6.51 -2.32 -5.75
C LEU A 200 7.63 -2.71 -4.79
N LYS A 201 8.67 -3.38 -5.29
CA LYS A 201 9.86 -3.69 -4.49
C LYS A 201 10.52 -2.42 -3.92
N GLU A 202 10.78 -1.42 -4.76
CA GLU A 202 11.35 -0.15 -4.31
C GLU A 202 10.48 0.57 -3.26
N ARG A 203 9.15 0.52 -3.39
CA ARG A 203 8.22 1.11 -2.41
C ARG A 203 8.25 0.38 -1.08
N ILE A 204 8.27 -0.94 -1.12
CA ILE A 204 8.28 -1.78 0.08
C ILE A 204 9.63 -1.63 0.79
N ASP A 205 10.73 -1.60 0.05
CA ASP A 205 12.07 -1.36 0.59
C ASP A 205 12.13 -0.01 1.35
N LYS A 206 11.44 1.02 0.85
CA LYS A 206 11.32 2.34 1.51
C LYS A 206 10.29 2.39 2.64
N PHE A 207 9.48 1.36 2.84
CA PHE A 207 8.42 1.36 3.87
C PHE A 207 8.95 1.04 5.28
N GLY A 208 10.23 0.69 5.42
CA GLY A 208 10.85 0.43 6.73
C GLY A 208 10.43 -0.90 7.36
N VAL A 209 9.89 -1.82 6.55
CA VAL A 209 9.66 -3.21 6.97
C VAL A 209 10.98 -3.96 7.03
N SER A 210 11.16 -4.77 8.06
CA SER A 210 12.33 -5.63 8.20
C SER A 210 12.29 -6.72 7.14
N GLN A 211 13.04 -6.49 6.06
CA GLN A 211 13.37 -7.46 5.01
C GLN A 211 12.16 -8.16 4.37
N PRO A 212 11.45 -7.45 3.47
CA PRO A 212 10.30 -8.01 2.76
C PRO A 212 10.72 -9.17 1.85
N TYR A 213 9.90 -10.22 1.78
CA TYR A 213 10.05 -11.27 0.76
C TYR A 213 9.08 -11.00 -0.39
N ILE A 214 9.62 -10.74 -1.58
CA ILE A 214 8.84 -10.34 -2.76
C ILE A 214 9.25 -11.22 -3.94
N THR A 215 8.32 -12.02 -4.43
CA THR A 215 8.55 -12.89 -5.59
C THR A 215 7.52 -12.65 -6.68
N LEU A 216 7.97 -12.71 -7.93
CA LEU A 216 7.12 -12.63 -9.12
C LEU A 216 6.89 -14.05 -9.66
N GLN A 217 5.62 -14.43 -9.83
CA GLN A 217 5.22 -15.62 -10.56
C GLN A 217 4.99 -15.25 -12.02
N GLU A 218 6.02 -15.42 -12.85
CA GLU A 218 6.03 -15.02 -14.27
C GLU A 218 4.85 -15.61 -15.06
N SER A 219 4.47 -16.86 -14.79
CA SER A 219 3.41 -17.53 -15.55
C SER A 219 2.01 -16.95 -15.32
N THR A 220 1.79 -16.29 -14.17
CA THR A 220 0.47 -15.76 -13.78
C THR A 220 0.47 -14.24 -13.67
N GLY A 221 1.63 -13.58 -13.71
CA GLY A 221 1.76 -12.15 -13.46
C GLY A 221 1.40 -11.76 -12.02
N ARG A 222 1.50 -12.72 -11.08
CA ARG A 222 1.19 -12.51 -9.67
C ARG A 222 2.44 -12.19 -8.88
N ILE A 223 2.36 -11.21 -8.00
CA ILE A 223 3.44 -10.78 -7.12
C ILE A 223 3.05 -11.18 -5.70
N ILE A 224 3.83 -12.09 -5.11
CA ILE A 224 3.65 -12.49 -3.71
C ILE A 224 4.54 -11.59 -2.87
N VAL A 225 3.94 -10.95 -1.87
CA VAL A 225 4.57 -10.00 -0.97
C VAL A 225 4.35 -10.47 0.45
N GLU A 226 5.41 -10.84 1.14
CA GLU A 226 5.39 -11.22 2.55
C GLU A 226 6.16 -10.18 3.36
N LEU A 227 5.48 -9.61 4.36
CA LEU A 227 5.98 -8.51 5.16
C LEU A 227 5.93 -8.91 6.63
N PRO A 228 7.05 -9.46 7.16
CA PRO A 228 7.17 -9.81 8.57
C PRO A 228 7.13 -8.57 9.45
N GLY A 229 6.50 -8.68 10.62
CA GLY A 229 6.49 -7.62 11.62
C GLY A 229 5.78 -6.33 11.18
N VAL A 230 4.80 -6.45 10.27
CA VAL A 230 3.92 -5.32 9.91
C VAL A 230 2.99 -5.00 11.08
N ASP A 231 3.17 -3.81 11.66
CA ASP A 231 2.35 -3.35 12.77
C ASP A 231 0.99 -2.78 12.32
N ASN A 232 0.88 -2.21 11.11
CA ASN A 232 -0.36 -1.64 10.57
C ASN A 232 -0.71 -2.17 9.17
N PRO A 233 -1.42 -3.30 9.06
CA PRO A 233 -1.81 -3.89 7.78
C PRO A 233 -2.65 -2.97 6.88
N LYS A 234 -3.47 -2.07 7.48
CA LYS A 234 -4.32 -1.14 6.71
C LYS A 234 -3.48 -0.15 5.91
N GLN A 235 -2.43 0.41 6.52
CA GLN A 235 -1.51 1.32 5.84
C GLN A 235 -0.74 0.62 4.74
N VAL A 236 -0.29 -0.62 4.98
CA VAL A 236 0.44 -1.38 3.94
C VAL A 236 -0.47 -1.76 2.78
N ARG A 237 -1.73 -2.12 3.05
CA ARG A 237 -2.71 -2.35 1.98
C ARG A 237 -2.85 -1.13 1.07
N LYS A 238 -2.99 0.06 1.67
CA LYS A 238 -3.09 1.33 0.92
C LYS A 238 -1.83 1.58 0.08
N LEU A 239 -0.63 1.31 0.63
CA LEU A 239 0.64 1.41 -0.08
C LEU A 239 0.72 0.48 -1.30
N LEU A 240 0.36 -0.80 -1.12
CA LEU A 240 0.49 -1.83 -2.16
C LEU A 240 -0.52 -1.65 -3.30
N GLN A 241 -1.71 -1.13 -3.00
CA GLN A 241 -2.77 -0.90 -3.99
C GLN A 241 -2.67 0.47 -4.68
N SER A 242 -2.05 1.48 -4.06
CA SER A 242 -1.95 2.81 -4.65
C SER A 242 -1.16 2.77 -5.95
N THR A 243 -1.68 3.40 -7.01
CA THR A 243 -0.91 3.53 -8.26
C THR A 243 0.13 4.63 -8.14
N ALA A 244 -0.04 5.57 -7.22
CA ALA A 244 0.75 6.79 -7.08
C ALA A 244 0.69 7.69 -8.31
N ASN A 245 -0.48 7.79 -8.93
CA ASN A 245 -0.67 8.67 -10.07
C ASN A 245 -0.79 10.13 -9.59
N LEU A 246 0.36 10.78 -9.43
CA LEU A 246 0.45 12.19 -9.04
C LEU A 246 0.10 13.09 -10.23
N GLN A 247 -0.85 13.99 -10.04
CA GLN A 247 -1.35 14.89 -11.06
C GLN A 247 -1.63 16.28 -10.49
N PHE A 248 -1.40 17.31 -11.31
CA PHE A 248 -1.64 18.71 -10.98
C PHE A 248 -2.75 19.29 -11.86
N TRP A 249 -3.76 19.88 -11.25
CA TRP A 249 -4.96 20.35 -11.93
C TRP A 249 -5.26 21.80 -11.54
N GLU A 250 -5.67 22.64 -12.48
CA GLU A 250 -6.34 23.90 -12.10
C GLU A 250 -7.74 23.58 -11.59
N THR A 251 -8.21 24.31 -10.58
CA THR A 251 -9.55 24.08 -10.02
C THR A 251 -10.54 25.14 -10.49
N TYR A 252 -11.78 24.75 -10.66
CA TYR A 252 -12.91 25.66 -10.64
C TYR A 252 -13.19 26.14 -9.23
N THR A 253 -13.64 27.40 -9.13
CA THR A 253 -14.24 27.94 -7.92
C THR A 253 -15.75 27.75 -7.93
N ILE A 254 -16.38 27.79 -6.75
CA ILE A 254 -17.85 27.70 -6.67
C ILE A 254 -18.54 28.86 -7.40
N GLN A 255 -17.90 30.03 -7.51
CA GLN A 255 -18.42 31.19 -8.26
C GLN A 255 -18.55 30.86 -9.74
N GLU A 256 -17.50 30.29 -10.33
CA GLU A 256 -17.46 29.91 -11.75
C GLU A 256 -18.47 28.80 -12.08
N LEU A 257 -18.74 27.88 -11.14
CA LEU A 257 -19.61 26.73 -11.37
C LEU A 257 -21.05 26.90 -10.87
N SER A 258 -21.36 27.95 -10.13
CA SER A 258 -22.67 28.12 -9.49
C SER A 258 -23.85 27.92 -10.44
N SER A 259 -23.85 28.61 -11.58
CA SER A 259 -24.92 28.48 -12.61
C SER A 259 -25.00 27.07 -13.18
N ASN A 260 -23.85 26.43 -13.45
CA ASN A 260 -23.79 25.07 -13.99
C ASN A 260 -24.33 24.05 -12.99
N LEU A 261 -23.96 24.18 -11.71
CA LEU A 261 -24.44 23.30 -10.64
C LEU A 261 -25.95 23.42 -10.43
N THR A 262 -26.52 24.63 -10.52
CA THR A 262 -27.97 24.82 -10.49
C THR A 262 -28.64 24.15 -11.69
N SER A 263 -28.11 24.33 -12.91
CA SER A 263 -28.64 23.67 -14.11
C SER A 263 -28.52 22.15 -14.04
N ALA A 264 -27.41 21.61 -13.54
CA ALA A 264 -27.19 20.18 -13.34
C ALA A 264 -28.17 19.60 -12.32
N ASN A 265 -28.43 20.32 -11.23
CA ASN A 265 -29.37 19.91 -10.20
C ASN A 265 -30.81 19.85 -10.74
N GLU A 266 -31.20 20.83 -11.56
CA GLU A 266 -32.51 20.85 -12.21
C GLU A 266 -32.67 19.74 -13.27
N ALA A 267 -31.63 19.51 -14.08
CA ALA A 267 -31.62 18.45 -15.07
C ALA A 267 -31.73 17.07 -14.41
N LEU A 268 -30.99 16.85 -13.32
CA LEU A 268 -31.07 15.61 -12.56
C LEU A 268 -32.43 15.44 -11.89
N ARG A 269 -33.02 16.51 -11.34
CA ARG A 269 -34.36 16.47 -10.76
C ARG A 269 -35.39 16.01 -11.79
N THR A 270 -35.38 16.64 -12.97
CA THR A 270 -36.29 16.29 -14.07
C THR A 270 -36.12 14.83 -14.52
N ALA A 271 -34.88 14.35 -14.61
CA ALA A 271 -34.58 12.97 -15.01
C ALA A 271 -35.04 11.94 -13.96
N LEU A 272 -34.96 12.27 -12.67
CA LEU A 272 -35.39 11.39 -11.58
C LEU A 272 -36.92 11.42 -11.38
N GLU A 273 -37.57 12.57 -11.58
CA GLU A 273 -39.04 12.73 -11.51
C GLU A 273 -39.74 12.12 -12.73
N GLY A 274 -39.16 12.25 -13.93
CA GLY A 274 -39.66 11.64 -15.16
C GLY A 274 -39.56 10.11 -15.23
N GLY A 275 -38.97 9.46 -14.22
CA GLY A 275 -38.87 7.99 -14.09
C GLY A 275 -40.11 7.32 -13.50
N VAL A 276 -41.19 8.06 -13.19
CA VAL A 276 -42.41 7.53 -12.55
C VAL A 276 -43.58 7.35 -13.53
N ASP A 277 -43.47 7.76 -14.80
CA ASP A 277 -44.57 7.72 -15.77
C ASP A 277 -44.59 6.48 -16.71
N GLU A 278 -44.05 5.34 -16.28
CA GLU A 278 -44.33 4.03 -16.89
C GLU A 278 -44.88 3.02 -15.87
N ILE A 279 -45.92 3.41 -15.14
CA ILE A 279 -46.85 2.44 -14.57
C ILE A 279 -48.28 2.88 -14.89
N ALA A 280 -48.79 2.29 -15.96
CA ALA A 280 -50.18 2.07 -16.31
C ALA A 280 -51.25 2.93 -15.61
N GLU A 281 -51.93 3.74 -16.43
CA GLU A 281 -53.32 4.12 -16.21
C GLU A 281 -54.16 2.90 -15.78
N GLU A 282 -54.57 2.87 -14.52
CA GLU A 282 -55.86 2.29 -14.15
C GLU A 282 -56.76 3.39 -13.60
N THR A 283 -57.69 3.79 -14.46
CA THR A 283 -58.91 4.53 -14.17
C THR A 283 -59.55 4.15 -12.83
N PRO A 284 -59.95 5.11 -12.00
CA PRO A 284 -61.10 4.94 -11.13
C PRO A 284 -62.29 5.70 -11.72
N GLY A 285 -63.29 4.93 -12.14
CA GLY A 285 -64.60 5.46 -12.44
C GLY A 285 -65.26 6.08 -11.20
N ASP A 286 -65.82 7.27 -11.41
CA ASP A 286 -67.11 7.75 -10.95
C ASP A 286 -67.74 7.07 -9.71
N THR A 287 -67.86 7.78 -8.58
CA THR A 287 -69.17 8.31 -8.12
C THR A 287 -69.12 9.02 -6.76
N THR A 288 -69.94 10.07 -6.69
CA THR A 288 -70.69 10.58 -5.53
C THR A 288 -70.10 11.59 -4.55
N GLN A 289 -70.97 12.58 -4.30
CA GLN A 289 -70.84 13.86 -3.62
C GLN A 289 -71.02 13.77 -2.09
N ALA A 290 -70.77 14.93 -1.48
CA ALA A 290 -71.37 15.48 -0.25
C ALA A 290 -70.76 15.00 1.07
N ALA A 291 -70.54 15.81 2.11
CA ALA A 291 -70.66 17.26 2.33
C ALA A 291 -70.07 17.55 3.74
N GLU A 292 -70.01 18.84 4.08
CA GLU A 292 -69.94 19.45 5.44
C GLU A 292 -68.55 19.73 6.01
N ASN A 293 -68.11 21.00 5.98
CA ASN A 293 -68.34 22.08 6.97
C ASN A 293 -67.25 22.03 8.07
N GLY A 294 -66.59 23.10 8.47
CA GLY A 294 -66.68 24.53 8.22
C GLY A 294 -65.48 25.17 8.92
N GLU A 295 -65.00 26.31 8.40
CA GLU A 295 -64.97 27.62 9.09
C GLU A 295 -63.49 28.05 9.28
N PHE A 296 -63.02 29.26 9.02
CA PHE A 296 -63.69 30.55 8.76
C PHE A 296 -62.65 31.60 8.26
N PHE A 297 -63.05 32.37 7.24
CA PHE A 297 -62.76 33.76 6.76
C PHE A 297 -61.59 34.61 7.35
N ALA A 298 -60.95 35.56 6.64
CA ALA A 298 -61.44 36.57 5.68
C ALA A 298 -60.28 37.17 4.82
N GLN A 299 -60.43 37.31 3.49
CA GLN A 299 -60.74 38.55 2.72
C GLN A 299 -59.57 39.58 2.68
N ALA A 300 -58.73 39.59 1.65
CA ALA A 300 -58.87 40.28 0.35
C ALA A 300 -59.01 41.82 0.44
N ASP A 301 -57.96 42.54 0.01
CA ASP A 301 -58.16 43.76 -0.77
C ASP A 301 -57.09 43.89 -1.88
N THR A 302 -57.59 44.42 -2.98
CA THR A 302 -57.08 44.59 -4.33
C THR A 302 -56.06 45.72 -4.48
N THR A 303 -55.19 45.66 -5.49
CA THR A 303 -55.15 46.61 -6.64
C THR A 303 -53.93 46.32 -7.53
N ALA A 304 -54.15 46.35 -8.84
CA ALA A 304 -53.19 46.14 -9.92
C ALA A 304 -52.17 47.29 -10.07
N GLY A 305 -51.00 46.99 -10.67
CA GLY A 305 -50.17 48.01 -11.31
C GLY A 305 -48.67 47.73 -11.33
N ASP A 306 -48.21 47.10 -12.42
CA ASP A 306 -47.03 47.47 -13.21
C ASP A 306 -45.61 47.48 -12.61
N THR A 307 -44.76 46.64 -13.22
CA THR A 307 -43.32 46.81 -13.53
C THR A 307 -42.38 47.44 -12.50
N THR A 308 -41.44 46.64 -11.98
CA THR A 308 -39.98 46.87 -12.11
C THR A 308 -39.19 45.67 -11.59
N VAL A 309 -38.22 45.27 -12.41
CA VAL A 309 -37.13 44.35 -12.09
C VAL A 309 -36.10 45.14 -11.27
N GLU A 310 -35.82 44.74 -10.03
CA GLU A 310 -34.60 45.08 -9.26
C GLU A 310 -34.54 44.11 -8.06
N SER A 311 -33.60 43.18 -8.04
CA SER A 311 -32.31 43.32 -7.32
C SER A 311 -32.49 43.67 -5.84
N GLY A 312 -32.36 42.68 -4.96
CA GLY A 312 -32.17 42.98 -3.54
C GLY A 312 -32.60 41.89 -2.56
N LEU A 313 -31.81 40.83 -2.41
CA LEU A 313 -31.63 40.15 -1.12
C LEU A 313 -30.16 39.75 -0.97
N LEU A 314 -29.28 40.74 -1.02
CA LEU A 314 -27.96 40.69 -0.38
C LEU A 314 -27.90 41.89 0.55
N ASN A 315 -28.15 41.65 1.83
CA ASN A 315 -27.65 42.45 2.95
C ASN A 315 -27.74 41.54 4.18
N ASP A 316 -26.60 41.05 4.65
CA ASP A 316 -25.75 41.74 5.63
C ASP A 316 -26.22 41.47 7.06
N THR A 317 -25.94 40.25 7.50
CA THR A 317 -25.76 39.91 8.92
C THR A 317 -24.56 38.98 9.02
N LEU A 318 -23.37 39.53 8.72
CA LEU A 318 -22.10 38.93 9.09
C LEU A 318 -21.73 39.44 10.47
N LEU A 319 -21.90 38.59 11.50
CA LEU A 319 -21.08 38.48 12.72
C LEU A 319 -21.83 37.60 13.74
N ALA A 320 -21.59 36.28 13.71
CA ALA A 320 -21.50 35.35 14.85
C ALA A 320 -21.62 33.88 14.38
N ASP A 321 -20.94 32.98 15.08
CA ASP A 321 -20.97 31.52 14.98
C ASP A 321 -22.38 30.95 14.76
N GLU A 322 -22.72 30.55 13.53
CA GLU A 322 -23.87 29.68 13.28
C GLU A 322 -23.40 28.34 12.69
N PRO A 323 -23.89 27.20 13.22
CA PRO A 323 -23.46 25.88 12.79
C PRO A 323 -23.90 25.59 11.35
N LEU A 324 -23.07 24.84 10.62
CA LEU A 324 -23.34 24.30 9.29
C LEU A 324 -24.67 23.52 9.31
N THR A 325 -25.75 24.13 8.79
CA THR A 325 -27.07 23.50 8.76
C THR A 325 -27.17 22.51 7.60
N ASP A 326 -27.54 21.28 7.92
CA ASP A 326 -27.98 20.24 6.98
C ASP A 326 -29.23 20.74 6.24
N SER A 327 -29.11 21.07 4.95
CA SER A 327 -30.23 21.57 4.16
C SER A 327 -31.14 20.41 3.78
N THR A 328 -32.05 20.00 4.66
CA THR A 328 -33.11 19.02 4.35
C THR A 328 -34.30 19.65 3.61
N ASP A 329 -34.05 20.59 2.71
CA ASP A 329 -35.10 21.27 1.97
C ASP A 329 -35.42 20.49 0.70
N ALA A 330 -36.56 19.79 0.66
CA ALA A 330 -36.98 19.00 -0.49
C ALA A 330 -37.06 19.83 -1.79
N ALA A 331 -37.13 21.17 -1.67
CA ALA A 331 -37.10 22.12 -2.77
C ALA A 331 -35.71 22.33 -3.41
N ALA A 332 -34.60 22.00 -2.72
CA ALA A 332 -33.26 22.28 -3.22
C ALA A 332 -32.77 21.27 -4.27
N GLY A 333 -33.44 20.14 -4.47
CA GLY A 333 -33.14 19.15 -5.50
C GLY A 333 -32.01 18.16 -5.14
N PRO A 334 -31.80 17.13 -5.98
CA PRO A 334 -31.04 15.92 -5.62
C PRO A 334 -29.52 16.12 -5.46
N LEU A 335 -28.90 17.06 -6.17
CA LEU A 335 -27.47 17.36 -6.03
C LEU A 335 -27.21 18.31 -4.86
N ILE A 336 -27.99 19.38 -4.74
CA ILE A 336 -27.76 20.42 -3.72
C ILE A 336 -28.07 19.90 -2.32
N ASN A 337 -29.07 19.02 -2.15
CA ASN A 337 -29.36 18.39 -0.86
C ASN A 337 -28.24 17.48 -0.33
N LYS A 338 -27.30 17.08 -1.18
CA LYS A 338 -26.18 16.19 -0.82
C LYS A 338 -24.85 16.92 -0.72
N VAL A 339 -24.82 18.20 -1.03
CA VAL A 339 -23.62 19.02 -1.05
C VAL A 339 -23.85 20.27 -0.21
N LEU A 340 -23.26 20.30 0.97
CA LEU A 340 -23.23 21.47 1.85
C LEU A 340 -22.29 22.52 1.24
N LEU A 341 -22.76 23.76 1.11
CA LEU A 341 -21.94 24.84 0.56
C LEU A 341 -20.83 25.24 1.55
N PRO A 342 -19.61 25.54 1.06
CA PRO A 342 -18.53 25.94 1.93
C PRO A 342 -18.74 27.36 2.48
N PRO A 343 -18.30 27.65 3.73
CA PRO A 343 -18.35 29.00 4.27
C PRO A 343 -17.31 29.87 3.54
N GLY A 344 -17.79 30.86 2.78
CA GLY A 344 -16.96 31.82 2.06
C GLY A 344 -16.90 31.57 0.54
N SER A 345 -16.77 32.66 -0.22
CA SER A 345 -17.01 32.71 -1.67
C SER A 345 -15.73 32.82 -2.51
N GLY A 346 -14.65 32.13 -2.16
CA GLY A 346 -13.39 32.29 -2.91
C GLY A 346 -12.38 31.16 -2.82
N GLY A 347 -12.81 29.95 -2.43
CA GLY A 347 -11.93 28.78 -2.31
C GLY A 347 -12.04 27.80 -3.48
N PRO A 348 -11.13 26.82 -3.56
CA PRO A 348 -11.16 25.74 -4.55
C PRO A 348 -12.19 24.65 -4.23
N VAL A 349 -12.74 24.66 -3.01
CA VAL A 349 -13.78 23.73 -2.55
C VAL A 349 -15.12 24.21 -3.12
N ILE A 350 -15.82 23.32 -3.82
CA ILE A 350 -17.15 23.62 -4.37
C ILE A 350 -18.28 23.13 -3.47
N GLY A 351 -17.97 22.33 -2.45
CA GLY A 351 -18.94 21.79 -1.51
C GLY A 351 -18.37 20.77 -0.55
N TYR A 352 -19.16 20.36 0.43
CA TYR A 352 -18.89 19.26 1.35
C TYR A 352 -19.97 18.20 1.23
N VAL A 353 -19.58 16.93 1.24
CA VAL A 353 -20.49 15.79 1.16
C VAL A 353 -20.29 14.88 2.35
N ASN A 354 -21.37 14.30 2.88
CA ASN A 354 -21.28 13.32 3.95
C ASN A 354 -20.62 12.03 3.43
N VAL A 355 -19.80 11.36 4.25
CA VAL A 355 -19.16 10.08 3.90
C VAL A 355 -20.17 9.05 3.36
N ALA A 356 -21.38 9.02 3.93
CA ALA A 356 -22.42 8.09 3.51
C ALA A 356 -22.94 8.35 2.08
N ASP A 357 -22.83 9.59 1.60
CA ASP A 357 -23.42 10.06 0.33
C ASP A 357 -22.39 10.21 -0.80
N THR A 358 -21.09 10.00 -0.54
CA THR A 358 -20.02 10.23 -1.54
C THR A 358 -20.20 9.40 -2.81
N ALA A 359 -20.60 8.13 -2.66
CA ALA A 359 -20.81 7.22 -3.79
C ALA A 359 -22.00 7.64 -4.66
N LEU A 360 -23.08 8.08 -4.02
CA LEU A 360 -24.28 8.56 -4.70
C LEU A 360 -24.00 9.87 -5.44
N LEU A 361 -23.29 10.82 -4.80
CA LEU A 361 -22.87 12.06 -5.45
C LEU A 361 -22.05 11.76 -6.70
N MET A 362 -21.07 10.87 -6.59
CA MET A 362 -20.25 10.50 -7.74
C MET A 362 -21.05 9.84 -8.85
N ASP A 363 -22.01 8.97 -8.54
CA ASP A 363 -22.92 8.40 -9.54
C ASP A 363 -23.69 9.50 -10.28
N TYR A 364 -24.28 10.44 -9.54
CA TYR A 364 -24.98 11.58 -10.12
C TYR A 364 -24.10 12.42 -11.04
N MET A 365 -22.85 12.70 -10.66
CA MET A 365 -21.92 13.49 -11.49
C MET A 365 -21.51 12.78 -12.80
N HIS A 366 -21.72 11.47 -12.93
CA HIS A 366 -21.43 10.71 -14.15
C HIS A 366 -22.64 10.55 -15.08
N ARG A 367 -23.83 11.00 -14.66
CA ARG A 367 -25.04 10.93 -15.48
C ARG A 367 -24.98 11.89 -16.66
N GLU A 368 -25.50 11.47 -17.81
CA GLU A 368 -25.43 12.26 -19.06
C GLU A 368 -26.09 13.63 -18.91
N GLU A 369 -27.20 13.72 -18.18
CA GLU A 369 -27.94 14.96 -17.95
C GLU A 369 -27.11 15.97 -17.14
N VAL A 370 -26.35 15.48 -16.16
CA VAL A 370 -25.45 16.30 -15.33
C VAL A 370 -24.22 16.71 -16.12
N LEU A 371 -23.62 15.78 -16.87
CA LEU A 371 -22.45 16.07 -17.72
C LEU A 371 -22.75 17.14 -18.78
N ASN A 372 -23.96 17.13 -19.37
CA ASN A 372 -24.40 18.12 -20.34
C ASN A 372 -24.59 19.53 -19.75
N ALA A 373 -24.89 19.63 -18.46
CA ALA A 373 -25.08 20.90 -17.75
C ALA A 373 -23.77 21.47 -17.17
N MET A 374 -22.74 20.64 -17.01
CA MET A 374 -21.42 21.03 -16.54
C MET A 374 -20.51 21.47 -17.70
N PRO A 375 -19.45 22.26 -17.44
CA PRO A 375 -18.42 22.51 -18.44
C PRO A 375 -17.81 21.20 -18.95
N GLY A 376 -17.63 21.07 -20.27
CA GLY A 376 -17.12 19.83 -20.88
C GLY A 376 -15.69 19.46 -20.47
N ASP A 377 -14.96 20.40 -19.89
CA ASP A 377 -13.63 20.22 -19.33
C ASP A 377 -13.64 20.03 -17.80
N CYS A 378 -14.80 19.89 -17.16
CA CYS A 378 -14.92 19.74 -15.71
C CYS A 378 -14.82 18.28 -15.26
N LYS A 379 -13.98 18.01 -14.26
CA LYS A 379 -13.87 16.70 -13.60
C LYS A 379 -14.01 16.83 -12.08
N ILE A 380 -14.94 16.09 -11.47
CA ILE A 380 -15.17 16.12 -10.03
C ILE A 380 -14.24 15.15 -9.30
N MET A 381 -13.69 15.58 -8.16
CA MET A 381 -12.87 14.76 -7.28
C MET A 381 -13.17 15.07 -5.81
N LEU A 382 -12.93 14.08 -4.94
CA LEU A 382 -13.05 14.23 -3.48
C LEU A 382 -11.68 14.43 -2.85
N ALA A 383 -11.67 15.05 -1.68
CA ALA A 383 -10.51 15.06 -0.80
C ALA A 383 -10.03 13.63 -0.46
N SER A 384 -8.73 13.46 -0.23
CA SER A 384 -8.14 12.19 0.20
C SER A 384 -8.49 11.80 1.64
N THR A 385 -8.88 12.78 2.45
CA THR A 385 -9.24 12.63 3.87
C THR A 385 -10.44 13.53 4.18
N PRO A 386 -11.26 13.17 5.18
CA PRO A 386 -12.34 14.04 5.62
C PRO A 386 -11.79 15.32 6.27
N LEU A 387 -12.68 16.28 6.57
CA LEU A 387 -12.27 17.52 7.21
C LEU A 387 -11.64 17.26 8.59
N PRO A 388 -10.59 18.00 8.97
CA PRO A 388 -9.97 17.87 10.29
C PRO A 388 -10.96 18.10 11.44
N ASP A 389 -11.84 19.08 11.29
CA ASP A 389 -12.82 19.48 12.32
C ASP A 389 -14.11 18.64 12.29
N ASN A 390 -14.40 17.99 11.15
CA ASN A 390 -15.58 17.14 10.99
C ASN A 390 -15.25 15.93 10.12
N LYS A 391 -15.03 14.78 10.78
CA LYS A 391 -14.63 13.53 10.12
C LYS A 391 -15.73 12.89 9.27
N ASP A 392 -16.96 13.39 9.34
CA ASP A 392 -18.09 12.89 8.57
C ASP A 392 -18.24 13.60 7.21
N LEU A 393 -17.44 14.64 6.93
CA LEU A 393 -17.53 15.43 5.71
C LEU A 393 -16.27 15.31 4.87
N TYR A 394 -16.44 15.17 3.55
CA TYR A 394 -15.38 15.28 2.54
C TYR A 394 -15.56 16.56 1.73
N ALA A 395 -14.45 17.25 1.45
CA ALA A 395 -14.45 18.34 0.50
C ALA A 395 -14.55 17.83 -0.94
N VAL A 396 -15.39 18.49 -1.73
CA VAL A 396 -15.62 18.25 -3.16
C VAL A 396 -14.91 19.34 -3.94
N TYR A 397 -14.19 18.94 -4.99
CA TYR A 397 -13.48 19.84 -5.87
C TYR A 397 -13.87 19.58 -7.33
N ALA A 398 -13.82 20.62 -8.15
CA ALA A 398 -13.99 20.52 -9.59
C ALA A 398 -12.71 20.97 -10.31
N MET A 399 -12.15 20.09 -11.14
CA MET A 399 -10.90 20.28 -11.85
C MET A 399 -11.17 20.72 -13.29
N LYS A 400 -10.33 21.61 -13.82
CA LYS A 400 -10.25 21.96 -15.24
C LYS A 400 -9.32 20.98 -15.95
N THR A 401 -9.84 20.30 -16.97
CA THR A 401 -9.07 19.40 -17.84
C THR A 401 -8.48 20.18 -19.02
N LYS A 402 -7.44 19.65 -19.66
CA LYS A 402 -6.93 20.22 -20.92
C LYS A 402 -8.00 20.21 -22.02
N LEU A 403 -7.87 21.09 -23.02
CA LEU A 403 -8.80 21.22 -24.17
C LEU A 403 -9.00 19.93 -24.98
N ASP A 404 -8.10 18.96 -24.87
CA ASP A 404 -8.22 17.62 -25.47
C ASP A 404 -9.09 16.66 -24.62
N GLY A 405 -9.58 17.11 -23.46
CA GLY A 405 -10.45 16.38 -22.54
C GLY A 405 -9.76 15.26 -21.77
N THR A 406 -8.42 15.11 -21.86
CA THR A 406 -7.76 13.87 -21.45
C THR A 406 -6.79 13.96 -20.28
N GLY A 407 -6.41 15.14 -19.77
CA GLY A 407 -5.35 15.14 -18.76
C GLY A 407 -5.21 16.34 -17.84
N ALA A 408 -4.46 16.07 -16.78
CA ALA A 408 -3.93 17.04 -15.83
C ALA A 408 -2.96 18.01 -16.51
N LEU A 409 -2.70 19.17 -15.90
CA LEU A 409 -1.73 20.14 -16.41
C LEU A 409 -0.32 19.55 -16.45
N LEU A 410 0.02 18.79 -15.39
CA LEU A 410 1.31 18.15 -15.20
C LEU A 410 1.11 16.81 -14.47
N GLU A 411 1.96 15.82 -14.75
CA GLU A 411 1.98 14.52 -14.06
C GLU A 411 3.26 14.34 -13.22
N GLY A 412 3.30 13.30 -12.39
CA GLY A 412 4.39 13.04 -11.46
C GLY A 412 5.69 12.49 -12.05
N ASP A 413 5.73 12.14 -13.35
CA ASP A 413 6.94 11.68 -14.04
C ASP A 413 8.06 12.74 -14.06
N VAL A 414 7.69 14.00 -13.86
CA VAL A 414 8.59 15.13 -13.76
C VAL A 414 9.22 15.32 -12.38
N ILE A 415 8.83 14.54 -11.37
CA ILE A 415 9.43 14.61 -10.04
C ILE A 415 10.79 13.90 -10.05
N SER A 416 11.81 14.57 -9.49
CA SER A 416 13.15 14.03 -9.31
C SER A 416 13.40 13.50 -7.90
N LYS A 417 12.78 14.14 -6.90
CA LYS A 417 12.92 13.79 -5.49
C LYS A 417 11.67 14.26 -4.74
N ALA A 418 11.24 13.48 -3.77
CA ALA A 418 10.23 13.86 -2.78
C ALA A 418 10.74 13.49 -1.38
N TYR A 419 10.48 14.33 -0.39
CA TYR A 419 10.86 14.07 1.01
C TYR A 419 9.91 14.79 1.96
N GLN A 420 9.77 14.26 3.17
CA GLN A 420 9.04 14.93 4.25
C GLN A 420 9.84 16.13 4.75
N ASP A 421 9.15 17.25 4.95
CA ASP A 421 9.68 18.48 5.54
C ASP A 421 8.63 19.07 6.51
N PHE A 422 8.94 20.18 7.16
CA PHE A 422 7.99 20.91 8.00
C PHE A 422 7.74 22.29 7.43
N ASP A 423 6.48 22.71 7.40
CA ASP A 423 6.12 24.07 7.01
C ASP A 423 6.79 25.06 7.98
N PRO A 424 7.60 26.02 7.48
CA PRO A 424 8.35 26.94 8.32
C PRO A 424 7.47 27.91 9.13
N THR A 425 6.18 28.05 8.78
CA THR A 425 5.25 29.01 9.37
C THR A 425 4.53 28.45 10.59
N ASN A 426 4.05 27.21 10.50
CA ASN A 426 3.18 26.58 11.51
C ASN A 426 3.77 25.27 12.07
N GLY A 427 4.89 24.78 11.52
CA GLY A 427 5.53 23.53 11.93
C GLY A 427 4.76 22.26 11.58
N THR A 428 3.76 22.32 10.69
CA THR A 428 3.01 21.12 10.26
C THR A 428 3.82 20.29 9.27
N PRO A 429 3.76 18.94 9.32
CA PRO A 429 4.42 18.10 8.32
C PRO A 429 3.88 18.35 6.91
N GLU A 430 4.78 18.48 5.94
CA GLU A 430 4.46 18.61 4.52
C GLU A 430 5.36 17.70 3.67
N VAL A 431 4.96 17.46 2.41
CA VAL A 431 5.78 16.70 1.46
C VAL A 431 6.35 17.65 0.43
N THR A 432 7.65 17.93 0.52
CA THR A 432 8.37 18.72 -0.48
C THR A 432 8.69 17.86 -1.70
N MET A 433 8.39 18.40 -2.89
CA MET A 433 8.71 17.81 -4.19
C MET A 433 9.67 18.71 -4.95
N VAL A 434 10.65 18.09 -5.60
CA VAL A 434 11.63 18.75 -6.46
C VAL A 434 11.49 18.22 -7.88
N MET A 435 11.18 19.09 -8.82
CA MET A 435 11.00 18.75 -10.22
C MET A 435 12.33 18.62 -10.98
N LYS A 436 12.33 17.81 -12.03
CA LYS A 436 13.39 17.76 -13.06
C LYS A 436 13.41 19.07 -13.84
N SER A 437 14.50 19.35 -14.55
CA SER A 437 14.67 20.58 -15.37
C SER A 437 13.47 20.86 -16.28
N ASP A 438 12.96 19.85 -16.99
CA ASP A 438 11.85 20.05 -17.93
C ASP A 438 10.51 20.25 -17.21
N GLY A 439 10.31 19.53 -16.10
CA GLY A 439 9.19 19.74 -15.18
C GLY A 439 9.17 21.15 -14.60
N ALA A 440 10.31 21.66 -14.15
CA ALA A 440 10.43 23.00 -13.58
C ALA A 440 10.07 24.10 -14.60
N LYS A 441 10.41 23.93 -15.88
CA LYS A 441 9.99 24.86 -16.95
C LYS A 441 8.48 24.79 -17.20
N ALA A 442 7.92 23.58 -17.26
CA ALA A 442 6.48 23.40 -17.44
C ALA A 442 5.70 23.98 -16.25
N TRP A 443 6.17 23.74 -15.03
CA TRP A 443 5.57 24.25 -13.80
C TRP A 443 5.66 25.76 -13.66
N ARG A 444 6.79 26.35 -14.05
CA ARG A 444 6.94 27.80 -14.15
C ARG A 444 5.86 28.40 -15.04
N ARG A 445 5.65 27.84 -16.24
CA ARG A 445 4.59 28.30 -17.15
C ARG A 445 3.22 28.15 -16.51
N ILE A 446 2.89 26.97 -15.98
CA ILE A 446 1.59 26.68 -15.35
C ILE A 446 1.31 27.68 -14.22
N THR A 447 2.27 27.90 -13.31
CA THR A 447 2.09 28.83 -12.18
C THR A 447 2.00 30.29 -12.63
N SER A 448 2.76 30.70 -13.67
CA SER A 448 2.68 32.05 -14.23
C SER A 448 1.31 32.37 -14.87
N GLU A 449 0.67 31.36 -15.47
CA GLU A 449 -0.65 31.50 -16.12
C GLU A 449 -1.81 31.44 -15.11
N ASN A 450 -1.56 30.93 -13.89
CA ASN A 450 -2.58 30.64 -12.88
C ASN A 450 -2.44 31.48 -11.60
N VAL A 451 -1.76 32.62 -11.65
CA VAL A 451 -1.59 33.50 -10.47
C VAL A 451 -2.96 33.95 -9.94
N GLY A 452 -3.21 33.70 -8.67
CA GLY A 452 -4.48 33.99 -7.99
C GLY A 452 -5.49 32.83 -8.02
N SER A 453 -5.33 31.86 -8.93
CA SER A 453 -6.10 30.62 -9.01
C SER A 453 -5.52 29.55 -8.06
N PHE A 454 -6.18 28.39 -8.01
CA PHE A 454 -5.75 27.26 -7.19
C PHE A 454 -5.32 26.09 -8.06
N ILE A 455 -4.26 25.41 -7.65
CA ILE A 455 -3.80 24.18 -8.29
C ILE A 455 -3.98 23.03 -7.32
N ALA A 456 -4.89 22.12 -7.63
CA ALA A 456 -5.06 20.88 -6.90
C ALA A 456 -3.95 19.89 -7.23
N ILE A 457 -3.40 19.29 -6.17
CA ILE A 457 -2.46 18.19 -6.21
C ILE A 457 -3.23 16.93 -5.85
N THR A 458 -3.30 16.01 -6.80
CA THR A 458 -4.11 14.79 -6.66
C THR A 458 -3.23 13.56 -6.76
N LEU A 459 -3.61 12.52 -6.01
CA LEU A 459 -3.03 11.18 -6.13
C LEU A 459 -4.18 10.19 -6.31
N ASP A 460 -4.12 9.35 -7.35
CA ASP A 460 -5.12 8.32 -7.62
C ASP A 460 -6.58 8.87 -7.68
N ASN A 461 -6.76 10.06 -8.31
CA ASN A 461 -8.02 10.82 -8.41
C ASN A 461 -8.59 11.36 -7.07
N GLN A 462 -7.79 11.44 -6.02
CA GLN A 462 -8.16 12.09 -4.76
C GLN A 462 -7.32 13.35 -4.54
N VAL A 463 -7.96 14.43 -4.07
CA VAL A 463 -7.31 15.72 -3.82
C VAL A 463 -6.63 15.70 -2.45
N TYR A 464 -5.31 15.86 -2.43
CA TYR A 464 -4.54 15.95 -1.18
C TYR A 464 -4.42 17.40 -0.71
N SER A 465 -4.23 18.33 -1.64
CA SER A 465 -4.12 19.75 -1.34
C SER A 465 -4.52 20.59 -2.56
N ALA A 466 -5.12 21.75 -2.34
CA ALA A 466 -5.42 22.71 -3.40
C ALA A 466 -4.93 24.12 -3.02
N PRO A 467 -3.60 24.35 -2.94
CA PRO A 467 -3.04 25.65 -2.58
C PRO A 467 -3.34 26.71 -3.64
N ARG A 468 -3.41 27.96 -3.18
CA ARG A 468 -3.48 29.14 -4.04
C ARG A 468 -2.11 29.47 -4.63
N VAL A 469 -2.05 29.76 -5.92
CA VAL A 469 -0.83 30.25 -6.56
C VAL A 469 -0.69 31.75 -6.28
N ASN A 470 0.29 32.11 -5.45
CA ASN A 470 0.55 33.52 -5.11
C ASN A 470 1.47 34.21 -6.12
N GLU A 471 2.48 33.49 -6.61
CA GLU A 471 3.47 33.97 -7.57
C GLU A 471 3.96 32.81 -8.45
N GLU A 472 4.62 33.16 -9.56
CA GLU A 472 5.30 32.19 -10.43
C GLU A 472 6.39 31.44 -9.64
N ILE A 473 6.48 30.11 -9.83
CA ILE A 473 7.49 29.27 -9.17
C ILE A 473 8.59 28.94 -10.17
N PRO A 474 9.73 29.67 -10.17
CA PRO A 474 10.74 29.51 -11.21
C PRO A 474 11.60 28.25 -11.03
N ASN A 475 11.72 27.72 -9.82
CA ASN A 475 12.72 26.68 -9.49
C ASN A 475 12.14 25.26 -9.41
N GLY A 476 10.84 25.07 -9.71
CA GLY A 476 10.22 23.73 -9.70
C GLY A 476 10.22 23.03 -8.33
N ARG A 477 10.21 23.80 -7.23
CA ARG A 477 10.06 23.27 -5.86
C ARG A 477 8.67 23.65 -5.37
N SER A 478 7.92 22.66 -4.89
CA SER A 478 6.58 22.85 -4.33
C SER A 478 6.34 21.84 -3.23
N SER A 479 5.42 22.14 -2.31
CA SER A 479 5.06 21.23 -1.24
C SER A 479 3.58 20.85 -1.32
N ILE A 480 3.28 19.63 -0.86
CA ILE A 480 1.92 19.17 -0.56
C ILE A 480 1.72 19.44 0.92
N SER A 481 0.95 20.47 1.23
CA SER A 481 0.57 20.85 2.59
C SER A 481 -0.76 20.21 2.98
N GLY A 482 -0.94 19.83 4.25
CA GLY A 482 -2.17 19.25 4.76
C GLY A 482 -2.05 18.84 6.22
N SER A 483 -3.09 18.25 6.79
CA SER A 483 -3.06 17.69 8.13
C SER A 483 -2.42 16.29 8.13
N PHE A 484 -1.17 16.18 7.69
CA PHE A 484 -0.43 14.91 7.67
C PHE A 484 0.20 14.62 9.03
N ASP A 485 0.21 13.36 9.43
CA ASP A 485 1.21 12.89 10.39
C ASP A 485 2.60 12.80 9.73
N ILE A 486 3.66 12.90 10.53
CA ILE A 486 5.07 12.84 10.05
C ILE A 486 5.29 11.57 9.22
N LYS A 487 4.77 10.42 9.69
CA LYS A 487 4.93 9.15 8.99
C LYS A 487 4.10 9.06 7.73
N GLU A 488 2.89 9.61 7.74
CA GLU A 488 2.04 9.66 6.55
C GLU A 488 2.70 10.50 5.45
N ALA A 489 3.29 11.65 5.82
CA ALA A 489 4.08 12.48 4.92
C ALA A 489 5.31 11.73 4.40
N GLN A 490 6.03 10.98 5.24
CA GLN A 490 7.17 10.16 4.81
C GLN A 490 6.75 9.05 3.83
N ILE A 491 5.66 8.34 4.12
CA ILE A 491 5.12 7.29 3.24
C ILE A 491 4.72 7.90 1.90
N LEU A 492 4.00 9.02 1.92
CA LEU A 492 3.62 9.73 0.70
C LEU A 492 4.86 10.16 -0.10
N ALA A 493 5.86 10.74 0.55
CA ALA A 493 7.12 11.11 -0.10
C ALA A 493 7.81 9.91 -0.76
N ASN A 494 7.89 8.78 -0.07
CA ASN A 494 8.48 7.55 -0.60
C ASN A 494 7.72 7.03 -1.82
N ILE A 495 6.39 7.06 -1.78
CA ILE A 495 5.51 6.67 -2.90
C ILE A 495 5.75 7.58 -4.12
N LEU A 496 5.81 8.90 -3.90
CA LEU A 496 6.01 9.89 -4.95
C LEU A 496 7.41 9.80 -5.57
N GLU A 497 8.44 9.48 -4.78
CA GLU A 497 9.81 9.35 -5.28
C GLU A 497 9.99 8.12 -6.19
N VAL A 498 9.30 7.01 -5.92
CA VAL A 498 9.28 5.83 -6.82
C VAL A 498 8.42 6.11 -8.08
N GLY A 499 7.38 6.92 -7.93
CA GLY A 499 6.48 7.33 -9.00
C GLY A 499 5.42 6.29 -9.36
N LYS A 500 4.60 6.58 -10.38
CA LYS A 500 3.39 5.80 -10.70
C LYS A 500 3.66 4.36 -11.13
N LEU A 501 2.84 3.40 -10.70
CA LEU A 501 2.88 2.03 -11.22
C LEU A 501 2.45 2.05 -12.70
N PRO A 502 3.21 1.43 -13.61
CA PRO A 502 2.83 1.37 -15.03
C PRO A 502 1.51 0.65 -15.24
N VAL A 503 1.26 -0.39 -14.43
CA VAL A 503 0.02 -1.17 -14.47
C VAL A 503 -0.54 -1.27 -13.06
N PRO A 504 -1.84 -1.01 -12.85
CA PRO A 504 -2.43 -1.17 -11.52
C PRO A 504 -2.39 -2.63 -11.08
N SER A 505 -2.24 -2.83 -9.77
CA SER A 505 -2.30 -4.16 -9.16
C SER A 505 -3.48 -4.23 -8.20
N ARG A 506 -4.10 -5.42 -8.11
CA ARG A 506 -5.18 -5.70 -7.16
C ARG A 506 -4.76 -6.81 -6.22
N ILE A 507 -5.26 -6.76 -5.00
CA ILE A 507 -5.07 -7.86 -4.04
C ILE A 507 -6.05 -8.98 -4.40
N VAL A 508 -5.53 -10.16 -4.75
CA VAL A 508 -6.34 -11.36 -5.01
C VAL A 508 -6.47 -12.24 -3.77
N GLN A 509 -5.47 -12.23 -2.90
CA GLN A 509 -5.46 -12.93 -1.62
C GLN A 509 -4.67 -12.12 -0.60
N GLU A 510 -5.18 -12.06 0.62
CA GLU A 510 -4.52 -11.41 1.75
C GLU A 510 -4.69 -12.31 2.97
N ASP A 511 -3.57 -12.67 3.60
CA ASP A 511 -3.51 -13.43 4.84
C ASP A 511 -2.77 -12.58 5.89
N ILE A 512 -3.48 -12.19 6.95
CA ILE A 512 -2.89 -11.46 8.08
C ILE A 512 -2.64 -12.46 9.19
N VAL A 513 -1.37 -12.73 9.49
CA VAL A 513 -0.98 -13.59 10.59
C VAL A 513 -0.74 -12.70 11.81
N GLY A 514 -1.68 -12.76 12.76
CA GLY A 514 -1.54 -12.04 14.02
C GLY A 514 -0.30 -12.52 14.81
N PRO A 515 0.43 -11.62 15.49
CA PRO A 515 1.61 -12.00 16.29
C PRO A 515 1.32 -13.07 17.35
N SER A 516 0.07 -13.16 17.83
CA SER A 516 -0.36 -14.12 18.86
C SER A 516 -0.46 -15.58 18.36
N LEU A 517 -0.92 -15.79 17.11
CA LEU A 517 -1.01 -17.13 16.50
C LEU A 517 0.39 -17.69 16.18
N GLY A 518 1.30 -16.82 15.73
CA GLY A 518 2.72 -17.15 15.60
C GLY A 518 3.36 -17.43 16.96
N ALA A 519 3.15 -16.56 17.96
CA ALA A 519 3.74 -16.67 19.30
C ALA A 519 3.53 -18.04 19.96
N GLU A 520 2.33 -18.63 19.84
CA GLU A 520 2.07 -19.94 20.45
C GLU A 520 2.78 -21.07 19.69
N SER A 521 2.76 -21.04 18.35
CA SER A 521 3.47 -22.03 17.52
C SER A 521 4.99 -21.97 17.74
N ILE A 522 5.53 -20.76 17.88
CA ILE A 522 6.93 -20.51 18.24
C ILE A 522 7.25 -21.06 19.63
N ARG A 523 6.39 -20.79 20.62
CA ARG A 523 6.61 -21.25 21.98
C ARG A 523 6.67 -22.77 22.02
N VAL A 524 5.73 -23.47 21.39
CA VAL A 524 5.71 -24.93 21.32
C VAL A 524 6.93 -25.47 20.55
N GLY A 525 7.30 -24.84 19.43
CA GLY A 525 8.47 -25.21 18.64
C GLY A 525 9.79 -25.04 19.41
N LEU A 526 9.98 -23.89 20.06
CA LEU A 526 11.16 -23.60 20.87
C LEU A 526 11.25 -24.50 22.09
N ILE A 527 10.14 -24.78 22.78
CA ILE A 527 10.13 -25.73 23.91
C ILE A 527 10.54 -27.13 23.43
N SER A 528 10.01 -27.58 22.29
CA SER A 528 10.38 -28.87 21.71
C SER A 528 11.87 -28.94 21.36
N LEU A 529 12.42 -27.87 20.78
CA LEU A 529 13.84 -27.74 20.48
C LEU A 529 14.71 -27.79 21.75
N VAL A 530 14.34 -27.04 22.78
CA VAL A 530 15.08 -27.01 24.06
C VAL A 530 15.05 -28.37 24.75
N ILE A 531 13.90 -29.04 24.78
CA ILE A 531 13.77 -30.39 25.36
C ILE A 531 14.62 -31.38 24.56
N GLY A 532 14.57 -31.34 23.22
CA GLY A 532 15.39 -32.19 22.35
C GLY A 532 16.88 -31.99 22.59
N LEU A 533 17.35 -30.75 22.59
CA LEU A 533 18.74 -30.39 22.91
C LEU A 533 19.15 -30.90 24.30
N LEU A 534 18.30 -30.74 25.31
CA LEU A 534 18.58 -31.18 26.67
C LEU A 534 18.72 -32.72 26.73
N MET A 535 17.87 -33.47 26.04
CA MET A 535 17.99 -34.92 25.96
C MET A 535 19.30 -35.36 25.30
N VAL A 536 19.72 -34.68 24.23
CA VAL A 536 20.97 -34.97 23.54
C VAL A 536 22.18 -34.69 24.44
N VAL A 537 22.21 -33.53 25.11
CA VAL A 537 23.26 -33.17 26.08
C VAL A 537 23.33 -34.22 27.21
N LEU A 538 22.19 -34.59 27.80
CA LEU A 538 22.16 -35.61 28.85
C LEU A 538 22.67 -36.97 28.36
N PHE A 539 22.29 -37.37 27.15
CA PHE A 539 22.77 -38.61 26.54
C PHE A 539 24.29 -38.59 26.32
N MET A 540 24.83 -37.50 25.79
CA MET A 540 26.27 -37.35 25.57
C MET A 540 27.07 -37.42 26.87
N ILE A 541 26.62 -36.71 27.91
CA ILE A 541 27.25 -36.76 29.24
C ILE A 541 27.18 -38.17 29.83
N PHE A 542 26.01 -38.83 29.76
CA PHE A 542 25.83 -40.15 30.36
C PHE A 542 26.65 -41.24 29.65
N TYR A 543 26.65 -41.25 28.32
CA TYR A 543 27.30 -42.31 27.53
C TYR A 543 28.82 -42.10 27.36
N TYR A 544 29.25 -40.84 27.21
CA TYR A 544 30.66 -40.48 26.92
C TYR A 544 31.40 -39.82 28.08
N SER A 545 30.73 -39.54 29.22
CA SER A 545 31.34 -38.93 30.42
C SER A 545 32.09 -37.63 30.07
N ASN A 546 33.38 -37.51 30.43
CA ASN A 546 34.19 -36.31 30.16
C ASN A 546 34.31 -35.97 28.66
N ALA A 547 34.31 -36.97 27.78
CA ALA A 547 34.31 -36.74 26.33
C ALA A 547 32.97 -36.14 25.88
N GLY A 548 31.85 -36.57 26.49
CA GLY A 548 30.52 -36.02 26.26
C GLY A 548 30.46 -34.51 26.53
N VAL A 549 31.00 -34.07 27.66
CA VAL A 549 31.07 -32.64 28.02
C VAL A 549 31.84 -31.81 26.97
N ILE A 550 32.93 -32.36 26.43
CA ILE A 550 33.71 -31.69 25.38
C ILE A 550 32.88 -31.55 24.09
N SER A 551 32.10 -32.57 23.73
CA SER A 551 31.17 -32.51 22.60
C SER A 551 30.05 -31.50 22.78
N ASP A 552 29.50 -31.40 23.99
CA ASP A 552 28.45 -30.41 24.26
C ASP A 552 28.99 -28.99 24.15
N ILE A 553 30.22 -28.73 24.59
CA ILE A 553 30.89 -27.43 24.36
C ILE A 553 31.04 -27.16 22.86
N ALA A 554 31.42 -28.16 22.07
CA ALA A 554 31.52 -28.03 20.61
C ALA A 554 30.15 -27.80 19.96
N LEU A 555 29.09 -28.42 20.47
CA LEU A 555 27.71 -28.23 20.03
C LEU A 555 27.25 -26.79 20.29
N PHE A 556 27.44 -26.27 21.50
CA PHE A 556 27.10 -24.88 21.82
C PHE A 556 27.92 -23.88 21.00
N ALA A 557 29.21 -24.16 20.76
CA ALA A 557 30.03 -23.34 19.88
C ALA A 557 29.50 -23.37 18.43
N ASN A 558 29.08 -24.53 17.92
CA ASN A 558 28.48 -24.67 16.60
C ASN A 558 27.19 -23.85 16.48
N ILE A 559 26.26 -23.98 17.45
CA ILE A 559 25.02 -23.20 17.51
C ILE A 559 25.32 -21.70 17.53
N PHE A 560 26.27 -21.28 18.36
CA PHE A 560 26.71 -19.88 18.45
C PHE A 560 27.20 -19.34 17.10
N PHE A 561 28.02 -20.11 16.38
CA PHE A 561 28.50 -19.71 15.05
C PHE A 561 27.39 -19.71 14.00
N ILE A 562 26.46 -20.67 14.03
CA ILE A 562 25.32 -20.70 13.10
C ILE A 562 24.49 -19.43 13.25
N PHE A 563 24.08 -19.08 14.47
CA PHE A 563 23.31 -17.85 14.70
C PHE A 563 24.11 -16.58 14.37
N GLY A 564 25.41 -16.56 14.67
CA GLY A 564 26.27 -15.43 14.32
C GLY A 564 26.44 -15.24 12.81
N VAL A 565 26.56 -16.32 12.04
CA VAL A 565 26.63 -16.28 10.57
C VAL A 565 25.27 -15.90 9.98
N LEU A 566 24.17 -16.46 10.49
CA LEU A 566 22.81 -16.12 10.06
C LEU A 566 22.55 -14.61 10.22
N ALA A 567 22.87 -14.06 11.39
CA ALA A 567 22.76 -12.64 11.67
C ALA A 567 23.68 -11.81 10.76
N SER A 568 24.92 -12.28 10.51
CA SER A 568 25.86 -11.56 9.63
C SER A 568 25.46 -11.56 8.16
N LEU A 569 24.74 -12.57 7.68
CA LEU A 569 24.23 -12.66 6.31
C LEU A 569 22.87 -11.97 6.15
N GLY A 570 22.23 -11.59 7.26
CA GLY A 570 20.86 -11.08 7.26
C GLY A 570 19.84 -12.12 6.81
N ALA A 571 20.10 -13.41 7.00
CA ALA A 571 19.19 -14.47 6.59
C ALA A 571 17.97 -14.57 7.52
N THR A 572 16.78 -14.76 6.94
CA THR A 572 15.52 -14.87 7.69
C THR A 572 15.35 -16.27 8.29
N LEU A 573 15.14 -16.32 9.60
CA LEU A 573 14.81 -17.54 10.33
C LEU A 573 13.30 -17.79 10.27
N THR A 574 12.87 -18.91 9.69
CA THR A 574 11.46 -19.35 9.62
C THR A 574 11.27 -20.62 10.47
N LEU A 575 10.04 -21.10 10.68
CA LEU A 575 9.77 -22.42 11.28
C LEU A 575 10.49 -23.55 10.54
N PRO A 576 10.42 -23.66 9.19
CA PRO A 576 11.25 -24.61 8.45
C PRO A 576 12.75 -24.42 8.70
N GLY A 577 13.21 -23.16 8.81
CA GLY A 577 14.58 -22.84 9.19
C GLY A 577 14.96 -23.40 10.56
N ILE A 578 14.09 -23.26 11.57
CA ILE A 578 14.28 -23.85 12.91
C ILE A 578 14.34 -25.38 12.83
N ALA A 579 13.47 -26.02 12.05
CA ALA A 579 13.54 -27.47 11.83
C ALA A 579 14.86 -27.89 11.18
N GLY A 580 15.36 -27.12 10.21
CA GLY A 580 16.68 -27.28 9.63
C GLY A 580 17.81 -27.16 10.68
N LEU A 581 17.73 -26.17 11.57
CA LEU A 581 18.69 -26.03 12.67
C LEU A 581 18.69 -27.24 13.61
N VAL A 582 17.52 -27.80 13.93
CA VAL A 582 17.41 -29.03 14.73
C VAL A 582 18.07 -30.21 14.02
N LEU A 583 17.85 -30.35 12.71
CA LEU A 583 18.49 -31.39 11.91
C LEU A 583 20.02 -31.22 11.92
N THR A 584 20.53 -30.01 11.66
CA THR A 584 21.97 -29.70 11.71
C THR A 584 22.57 -30.00 13.08
N MET A 585 21.85 -29.69 14.15
CA MET A 585 22.27 -29.97 15.52
C MET A 585 22.40 -31.48 15.79
N GLY A 586 21.45 -32.29 15.33
CA GLY A 586 21.52 -33.75 15.43
C GLY A 586 22.73 -34.34 14.68
N MET A 587 22.99 -33.85 13.47
CA MET A 587 24.14 -34.28 12.66
C MET A 587 25.48 -33.83 13.25
N ALA A 588 25.55 -32.63 13.84
CA ALA A 588 26.76 -32.14 14.50
C ALA A 588 27.17 -33.02 15.68
N VAL A 589 26.19 -33.60 16.39
CA VAL A 589 26.44 -34.56 17.47
C VAL A 589 26.88 -35.91 16.93
N ASP A 590 26.28 -36.40 15.84
CA ASP A 590 26.68 -37.66 15.19
C ASP A 590 28.14 -37.66 14.74
N ALA A 591 28.63 -36.56 14.18
CA ALA A 591 30.04 -36.41 13.83
C ALA A 591 30.97 -36.60 15.05
N ASN A 592 30.58 -36.06 16.22
CA ASN A 592 31.34 -36.23 17.46
C ASN A 592 31.28 -37.68 17.98
N VAL A 593 30.14 -38.35 17.83
CA VAL A 593 29.96 -39.77 18.16
C VAL A 593 30.90 -40.65 17.33
N ILE A 594 30.97 -40.43 16.01
CA ILE A 594 31.87 -41.17 15.11
C ILE A 594 33.34 -41.02 15.55
N ILE A 595 33.76 -39.80 15.90
CA ILE A 595 35.12 -39.56 16.40
C ILE A 595 35.36 -40.35 17.68
N PHE A 596 34.43 -40.31 18.64
CA PHE A 596 34.61 -40.95 19.94
C PHE A 596 34.59 -42.47 19.90
N GLU A 597 33.72 -43.07 19.09
CA GLU A 597 33.75 -44.52 18.87
C GLU A 597 35.07 -44.93 18.23
N ARG A 598 35.55 -44.16 17.25
CA ARG A 598 36.85 -44.45 16.64
C ARG A 598 38.01 -44.33 17.63
N ILE A 599 37.99 -43.33 18.53
CA ILE A 599 38.98 -43.20 19.60
C ILE A 599 38.88 -44.39 20.58
N ARG A 600 37.68 -44.82 20.96
CA ARG A 600 37.47 -46.00 21.83
C ARG A 600 38.01 -47.28 21.19
N GLU A 601 37.79 -47.49 19.89
CA GLU A 601 38.38 -48.61 19.15
C GLU A 601 39.91 -48.60 19.18
N GLU A 602 40.52 -47.42 18.98
CA GLU A 602 41.98 -47.27 19.02
C GLU A 602 42.56 -47.46 20.42
N LEU A 603 41.83 -47.05 21.47
CA LEU A 603 42.16 -47.34 22.87
C LEU A 603 42.05 -48.84 23.18
N ALA A 604 41.02 -49.51 22.67
CA ALA A 604 40.83 -50.95 22.84
C ALA A 604 41.96 -51.77 22.19
N LYS A 605 42.60 -51.24 21.13
CA LYS A 605 43.82 -51.80 20.53
C LYS A 605 45.09 -51.56 21.37
N GLY A 606 44.97 -50.99 22.57
CA GLY A 606 46.07 -50.77 23.51
C GLY A 606 46.91 -49.52 23.22
N LYS A 607 46.44 -48.60 22.37
CA LYS A 607 47.16 -47.34 22.10
C LYS A 607 47.03 -46.38 23.28
N THR A 608 48.08 -45.57 23.51
CA THR A 608 48.06 -44.48 24.48
C THR A 608 47.04 -43.41 24.08
N MET A 609 46.38 -42.75 25.05
CA MET A 609 45.33 -41.74 24.83
C MET A 609 45.67 -40.70 23.74
N VAL A 610 46.86 -40.10 23.78
CA VAL A 610 47.28 -39.07 22.81
C VAL A 610 47.31 -39.62 21.37
N LYS A 611 47.82 -40.85 21.21
CA LYS A 611 47.90 -41.52 19.91
C LYS A 611 46.52 -42.01 19.45
N ALA A 612 45.70 -42.51 20.36
CA ALA A 612 44.33 -42.94 20.06
C ALA A 612 43.46 -41.76 19.61
N ILE A 613 43.61 -40.58 20.21
CA ILE A 613 42.95 -39.35 19.74
C ILE A 613 43.41 -39.00 18.33
N ALA A 614 44.73 -38.90 18.10
CA ALA A 614 45.27 -38.51 16.80
C ALA A 614 44.83 -39.48 15.67
N ASP A 615 44.94 -40.79 15.91
CA ASP A 615 44.51 -41.81 14.97
C ASP A 615 42.98 -41.86 14.83
N GLY A 616 42.24 -41.57 15.90
CA GLY A 616 40.79 -41.52 15.91
C GLY A 616 40.23 -40.43 15.00
N TYR A 617 40.77 -39.20 15.11
CA TYR A 617 40.44 -38.09 14.21
C TYR A 617 40.83 -38.42 12.77
N LEU A 618 42.07 -38.89 12.53
CA LEU A 618 42.57 -39.16 11.17
C LEU A 618 41.70 -40.16 10.40
N HIS A 619 41.20 -41.21 11.06
CA HIS A 619 40.37 -42.24 10.42
C HIS A 619 38.87 -41.89 10.36
N SER A 620 38.39 -40.94 11.16
CA SER A 620 36.98 -40.52 11.14
C SER A 620 36.71 -39.36 10.17
N TYR A 621 37.72 -38.55 9.84
CA TYR A 621 37.56 -37.39 8.96
C TYR A 621 36.89 -37.67 7.62
N SER A 622 37.23 -38.78 6.94
CA SER A 622 36.64 -39.09 5.64
C SER A 622 35.15 -39.36 5.73
N ALA A 623 34.71 -40.11 6.75
CA ALA A 623 33.30 -40.42 6.97
C ALA A 623 32.49 -39.17 7.34
N ILE A 624 33.07 -38.29 8.17
CA ILE A 624 32.44 -37.02 8.55
C ILE A 624 32.29 -36.10 7.33
N ILE A 625 33.31 -36.00 6.50
CA ILE A 625 33.26 -35.18 5.27
C ILE A 625 32.21 -35.75 4.32
N ASP A 626 32.18 -37.06 4.10
CA ASP A 626 31.22 -37.73 3.22
C ASP A 626 29.76 -37.51 3.67
N ALA A 627 29.49 -37.65 4.97
CA ALA A 627 28.18 -37.39 5.56
C ALA A 627 27.73 -35.92 5.40
N ASN A 628 28.62 -34.96 5.64
CA ASN A 628 28.30 -33.54 5.47
C ASN A 628 28.14 -33.14 4.00
N ILE A 629 28.92 -33.72 3.08
CA ILE A 629 28.75 -33.48 1.63
C ILE A 629 27.43 -34.06 1.14
N THR A 630 27.02 -35.23 1.63
CA THR A 630 25.73 -35.84 1.26
C THR A 630 24.54 -35.00 1.76
N THR A 631 24.73 -34.25 2.84
CA THR A 631 23.71 -33.40 3.45
C THR A 631 23.54 -32.07 2.72
N LEU A 632 24.64 -31.54 2.17
CA LEU A 632 24.68 -30.28 1.42
C LEU A 632 24.14 -30.48 0.00
#